data_AF-A0A9N9C8Z6-F1
#
_entry.id   AF-A0A9N9C8Z6-F1
#
_cell.length_a   1.000
_cell.length_b   1.000
_cell.length_c   1.000
_cell.angle_alpha   90.00
_cell.angle_beta   90.00
_cell.angle_gamma   90.00
#
_symmetry.space_group_name_H-M   'P 1'
#
loop_
_entity.id
_entity.type
_entity.pdbx_description
1 polymer ?
#
loop_
_entity_poly.entity_id
_entity_poly.type
_entity_poly.pdbx_seq_one_letter_code
_entity_poly.pdbx_strand_id
1 'polypeptide(L)'
;TGTGAMGRHTKYGGYVIDRSRVRTYVVPRGLDEFQLRPYVSTKTPMLKYPMTPAKYFNLVKRTKNESQKLAKQQRQEQQQEPISTSIDSEV
;
A
#
# COMPACT_ATOMS: atom_id res chain seq x y z
N THR A 1 15.33 33.67 2.16
CA THR A 1 15.02 32.34 1.60
C THR A 1 14.90 31.34 2.75
N GLY A 2 13.80 30.59 2.88
CA GLY A 2 13.50 29.70 4.03
C GLY A 2 13.84 28.23 3.79
N THR A 3 15.03 27.93 3.27
CA THR A 3 15.40 26.60 2.72
C THR A 3 15.63 25.51 3.77
N GLY A 4 15.79 25.88 5.04
CA GLY A 4 16.14 24.97 6.14
C GLY A 4 17.60 24.50 6.09
N ALA A 5 18.21 24.24 7.26
CA ALA A 5 19.60 23.82 7.35
C ALA A 5 19.76 22.29 7.12
N MET A 6 20.61 21.90 6.17
CA MET A 6 20.82 20.49 5.76
C MET A 6 22.01 19.83 6.48
N GLY A 7 22.55 20.46 7.53
CA GLY A 7 23.83 20.09 8.10
C GLY A 7 24.30 21.09 9.16
N ARG A 8 25.60 21.17 9.37
CA ARG A 8 26.21 22.22 10.21
C ARG A 8 27.54 22.70 9.65
N HIS A 9 27.92 23.91 10.03
CA HIS A 9 29.27 24.40 9.84
C HIS A 9 30.26 23.70 10.79
N THR A 10 31.50 23.64 10.35
CA THR A 10 32.67 23.18 11.13
C THR A 10 33.39 24.37 11.74
N LYS A 11 34.26 24.13 12.72
CA LYS A 11 35.07 25.18 13.36
C LYS A 11 35.95 25.95 12.37
N TYR A 12 36.35 25.33 11.27
CA TYR A 12 37.24 25.90 10.24
C TYR A 12 36.47 26.41 9.00
N GLY A 13 35.16 26.65 9.12
CA GLY A 13 34.35 27.28 8.06
C GLY A 13 33.76 26.32 7.01
N GLY A 14 34.17 25.05 6.97
CA GLY A 14 33.56 24.03 6.12
C GLY A 14 32.11 23.69 6.53
N TYR A 15 31.36 23.00 5.67
CA TYR A 15 29.99 22.57 5.93
C TYR A 15 29.85 21.05 5.79
N VAL A 16 29.29 20.39 6.81
CA VAL A 16 29.03 18.94 6.80
C VAL A 16 27.55 18.70 6.61
N ILE A 17 27.21 18.00 5.52
CA ILE A 17 25.83 17.65 5.17
C ILE A 17 25.40 16.44 6.00
N ASP A 18 24.23 16.56 6.63
CA ASP A 18 23.59 15.47 7.36
C ASP A 18 22.54 14.82 6.45
N ARG A 19 22.84 13.60 5.96
CA ARG A 19 21.97 12.85 5.05
C ARG A 19 20.58 12.58 5.62
N SER A 20 20.42 12.52 6.95
CA SER A 20 19.11 12.34 7.58
C SER A 20 18.18 13.55 7.44
N ARG A 21 18.75 14.74 7.19
CA ARG A 21 18.01 16.00 7.00
C ARG A 21 17.77 16.33 5.53
N VAL A 22 18.43 15.63 4.62
CA VAL A 22 18.22 15.81 3.18
C VAL A 22 16.87 15.20 2.78
N ARG A 23 15.96 16.04 2.32
CA ARG A 23 14.63 15.60 1.85
C ARG A 23 14.80 14.82 0.55
N THR A 24 14.22 13.62 0.49
CA THR A 24 14.14 12.81 -0.72
C THR A 24 12.69 12.76 -1.20
N TYR A 25 12.49 12.86 -2.51
CA TYR A 25 11.18 12.74 -3.14
C TYR A 25 11.05 11.35 -3.73
N VAL A 26 10.17 10.52 -3.15
CA VAL A 26 9.95 9.14 -3.61
C VAL A 26 9.01 9.17 -4.79
N VAL A 27 9.53 8.89 -5.99
CA VAL A 27 8.74 8.77 -7.21
C VAL A 27 8.23 7.32 -7.32
N PRO A 28 6.91 7.09 -7.43
CA PRO A 28 6.36 5.74 -7.57
C PRO A 28 6.70 5.15 -8.94
N ARG A 29 6.73 3.81 -9.02
CA ARG A 29 6.90 3.07 -10.28
C ARG A 29 5.56 2.95 -11.03
N GLY A 30 5.60 2.75 -12.35
CA GLY A 30 4.40 2.50 -13.17
C GLY A 30 3.56 3.75 -13.47
N LEU A 31 4.19 4.92 -13.53
CA LEU A 31 3.49 6.18 -13.87
C LEU A 31 3.11 6.27 -15.35
N ASP A 32 3.78 5.50 -16.20
CA ASP A 32 3.52 5.33 -17.62
C ASP A 32 2.25 4.50 -17.89
N GLU A 33 1.99 3.50 -17.08
CA GLU A 33 0.80 2.63 -17.17
C GLU A 33 -0.37 3.12 -16.29
N PHE A 34 -0.20 4.25 -15.59
CA PHE A 34 -1.18 4.73 -14.62
C PHE A 34 -2.45 5.26 -15.31
N GLN A 35 -3.59 4.63 -15.01
CA GLN A 35 -4.87 4.91 -15.68
C GLN A 35 -5.49 6.27 -15.31
N LEU A 36 -5.17 6.81 -14.11
CA LEU A 36 -5.78 8.06 -13.65
C LEU A 36 -5.06 9.26 -14.25
N ARG A 37 -5.84 10.22 -14.74
CA ARG A 37 -5.36 11.43 -15.42
C ARG A 37 -5.50 12.66 -14.53
N PRO A 38 -4.76 13.75 -14.79
CA PRO A 38 -4.87 15.00 -14.00
C PRO A 38 -6.25 15.66 -14.03
N TYR A 39 -7.06 15.35 -15.04
CA TYR A 39 -8.40 15.90 -15.22
C TYR A 39 -9.45 14.79 -15.29
N VAL A 40 -10.66 15.11 -14.85
CA VAL A 40 -11.83 14.22 -14.85
C VAL A 40 -12.91 14.72 -15.82
N SER A 41 -13.86 13.85 -16.17
CA SER A 41 -15.00 14.23 -17.01
C SER A 41 -15.95 15.16 -16.25
N THR A 42 -16.54 16.14 -16.96
CA THR A 42 -17.58 17.02 -16.42
C THR A 42 -18.88 16.27 -16.09
N LYS A 43 -19.07 15.06 -16.63
CA LYS A 43 -20.25 14.22 -16.37
C LYS A 43 -20.16 13.42 -15.07
N THR A 44 -19.02 13.46 -14.39
CA THR A 44 -18.83 12.72 -13.14
C THR A 44 -19.74 13.30 -12.04
N PRO A 45 -20.61 12.49 -11.40
CA PRO A 45 -21.51 12.98 -10.37
C PRO A 45 -20.74 13.37 -9.10
N MET A 46 -21.24 14.38 -8.39
CA MET A 46 -20.68 14.77 -7.10
C MET A 46 -21.00 13.73 -6.03
N LEU A 47 -20.02 13.45 -5.16
CA LEU A 47 -20.24 12.61 -3.98
C LEU A 47 -21.10 13.36 -2.97
N LYS A 48 -22.27 12.80 -2.64
CA LYS A 48 -23.22 13.39 -1.68
C LYS A 48 -22.75 13.28 -0.22
N TYR A 49 -21.95 12.26 0.12
CA TYR A 49 -21.58 11.96 1.49
C TYR A 49 -20.06 11.80 1.65
N PRO A 50 -19.40 12.66 2.44
CA PRO A 50 -17.97 12.52 2.71
C PRO A 50 -17.68 11.30 3.58
N MET A 51 -16.43 10.85 3.58
CA MET A 51 -15.97 9.78 4.45
C MET A 51 -15.89 10.30 5.89
N THR A 52 -16.75 9.80 6.78
CA THR A 52 -16.72 10.15 8.20
C THR A 52 -15.77 9.21 8.97
N PRO A 53 -15.20 9.64 10.11
CA PRO A 53 -14.36 8.77 10.94
C PRO A 53 -15.07 7.46 11.33
N ALA A 54 -16.35 7.53 11.73
CA ALA A 54 -17.13 6.35 12.07
C ALA A 54 -17.26 5.36 10.89
N LYS A 55 -17.50 5.88 9.68
CA LYS A 55 -17.57 5.06 8.46
C LYS A 55 -16.22 4.42 8.14
N TYR A 56 -15.12 5.14 8.33
CA TYR A 56 -13.77 4.60 8.18
C TYR A 56 -13.47 3.48 9.17
N PHE A 57 -13.72 3.69 10.47
CA PHE A 57 -13.46 2.67 11.49
C PHE A 57 -14.29 1.40 11.26
N ASN A 58 -15.55 1.54 10.86
CA ASN A 58 -16.41 0.39 10.55
C ASN A 58 -15.94 -0.35 9.30
N LEU A 59 -15.48 0.37 8.27
CA LEU A 59 -14.89 -0.23 7.06
C LEU A 59 -13.66 -1.07 7.40
N VAL A 60 -12.73 -0.52 8.19
CA VAL A 60 -11.50 -1.22 8.60
C VAL A 60 -11.79 -2.46 9.46
N LYS A 61 -12.79 -2.40 10.34
CA LYS A 61 -13.21 -3.57 11.13
C LYS A 61 -13.74 -4.69 10.23
N ARG A 62 -14.53 -4.34 9.21
CA ARG A 62 -15.07 -5.31 8.24
C ARG A 62 -13.95 -5.98 7.44
N THR A 63 -13.03 -5.21 6.87
CA THR A 63 -11.93 -5.77 6.05
C THR A 63 -11.05 -6.72 6.83
N LYS A 64 -10.72 -6.41 8.10
CA LYS A 64 -9.96 -7.33 8.97
C LYS A 64 -10.68 -8.66 9.18
N ASN A 65 -11.99 -8.62 9.44
CA ASN A 65 -12.78 -9.83 9.65
C ASN A 65 -12.87 -10.68 8.37
N GLU A 66 -13.00 -10.04 7.20
CA GLU A 66 -13.01 -10.72 5.90
C GLU A 66 -11.66 -11.38 5.58
N SER A 67 -10.54 -10.69 5.80
CA SER A 67 -9.20 -11.28 5.64
C SER A 67 -9.00 -12.50 6.52
N GLN A 68 -9.47 -12.45 7.78
CA GLN A 68 -9.39 -13.60 8.69
C GLN A 68 -10.26 -14.77 8.23
N LYS A 69 -11.47 -14.49 7.72
CA LYS A 69 -12.36 -15.52 7.16
C LYS A 69 -11.76 -16.17 5.92
N LEU A 70 -11.21 -15.38 5.00
CA LEU A 70 -10.55 -15.88 3.79
C LEU A 70 -9.32 -16.74 4.14
N ALA A 71 -8.48 -16.28 5.08
CA ALA A 71 -7.33 -17.06 5.52
C ALA A 71 -7.74 -18.39 6.17
N LYS A 72 -8.88 -18.43 6.88
CA LYS A 72 -9.42 -19.68 7.44
C LYS A 72 -9.91 -20.63 6.34
N GLN A 73 -10.58 -20.10 5.32
CA GLN A 73 -11.08 -20.88 4.17
C GLN A 73 -9.92 -21.49 3.37
N GLN A 74 -8.90 -20.69 3.01
CA GLN A 74 -7.71 -21.16 2.29
C GLN A 74 -6.99 -22.28 3.06
N ARG A 75 -6.93 -22.19 4.39
CA ARG A 75 -6.37 -23.25 5.25
C ARG A 75 -7.21 -24.54 5.24
N GLN A 76 -8.53 -24.43 5.09
CA GLN A 76 -9.43 -25.59 5.00
C GLN A 76 -9.35 -26.26 3.62
N GLU A 77 -9.22 -25.47 2.55
CA GLU A 77 -9.02 -25.95 1.18
C GLU A 77 -7.69 -26.71 1.05
N GLN A 78 -6.59 -26.19 1.61
CA GLN A 78 -5.28 -26.89 1.64
C GLN A 78 -5.28 -28.21 2.44
N GLN A 79 -6.23 -28.41 3.34
CA GLN A 79 -6.37 -29.66 4.11
C GLN A 79 -7.25 -30.71 3.40
N GLN A 80 -7.94 -30.33 2.32
CA GLN A 80 -8.82 -31.20 1.55
C GLN A 80 -8.20 -31.70 0.24
N GLU A 81 -6.93 -31.36 -0.06
CA GLU A 81 -6.21 -31.97 -1.19
C GLU A 81 -6.24 -33.50 -1.05
N PRO A 82 -6.94 -34.23 -1.93
CA PRO A 82 -7.21 -35.63 -1.72
C PRO A 82 -5.96 -36.47 -1.96
N ILE A 83 -5.68 -37.35 -0.99
CA ILE A 83 -4.85 -38.54 -1.15
C ILE A 83 -5.43 -39.37 -2.31
N SER A 84 -5.00 -39.10 -3.54
CA SER A 84 -5.27 -39.95 -4.71
C SER A 84 -4.18 -39.77 -5.77
N THR A 85 -2.97 -40.18 -5.43
CA THR A 85 -1.95 -40.62 -6.40
C THR A 85 -1.35 -41.93 -5.90
N SER A 86 -2.21 -42.92 -5.71
CA SER A 86 -1.80 -44.30 -5.52
C SER A 86 -3.00 -45.16 -5.84
N ILE A 87 -3.12 -45.52 -7.12
CA ILE A 87 -3.56 -46.81 -7.69
C ILE A 87 -3.51 -46.55 -9.19
N ASP A 88 -2.44 -47.00 -9.83
CA ASP A 88 -2.36 -47.49 -11.23
C ASP A 88 -0.89 -47.88 -11.49
N SER A 89 -0.50 -49.00 -10.88
CA SER A 89 0.70 -49.77 -11.24
C SER A 89 0.40 -51.26 -11.03
N GLU A 90 -0.58 -51.77 -11.75
CA GLU A 90 -0.72 -53.20 -12.03
C GLU A 90 -0.89 -53.38 -13.55
N VAL A 91 -0.23 -54.44 -14.04
CA VAL A 91 -0.07 -54.96 -15.42
C VAL A 91 1.15 -54.46 -16.20
#